data_AF-A0A4C1VAZ9-F1
#
_entry.id   AF-A0A4C1VAZ9-F1
#
_cell.length_a   1.000
_cell.length_b   1.000
_cell.length_c   1.000
_cell.angle_alpha   90.00
_cell.angle_beta   90.00
_cell.angle_gamma   90.00
#
_symmetry.space_group_name_H-M   'P 1'
#
loop_
_entity.id
_entity.type
_entity.pdbx_description
1 polymer ?
#
loop_
_entity_poly.entity_id
_entity_poly.type
_entity_poly.pdbx_seq_one_letter_code
_entity_poly.pdbx_strand_id
1 'polypeptide(L)'
;MVLQTLKYEEYAWQVIGDFKMVGFLLGMQGGYAKYPYYLCLWDSRADTLHYKQQSWSKRIEFQIGKHNVKNEPIVNADHILIPPLHIKLGLIKQFVKALRQDSPTFEYLKSSFLKLSKAIVKSGIYVDPQIKKLVASEEFPELLNAHTK
;
A
#
# COMPACT_ATOMS: atom_id res chain seq x y z
N MET A 1 3.62 -13.31 -26.08
CA MET A 1 3.34 -12.83 -24.70
C MET A 1 4.40 -11.78 -24.33
N VAL A 2 4.07 -10.67 -23.66
CA VAL A 2 4.99 -9.52 -23.45
C VAL A 2 6.35 -9.94 -22.85
N LEU A 3 6.37 -10.84 -21.86
CA LEU A 3 7.60 -11.33 -21.23
C LEU A 3 8.52 -12.11 -22.18
N GLN A 4 7.96 -12.82 -23.17
CA GLN A 4 8.73 -13.51 -24.20
C GLN A 4 9.41 -12.51 -25.14
N THR A 5 8.69 -11.44 -25.52
CA THR A 5 9.25 -10.36 -26.34
C THR A 5 10.38 -9.62 -25.62
N LEU A 6 10.26 -9.46 -24.31
CA LEU A 6 11.30 -8.88 -23.45
C LEU A 6 12.42 -9.85 -23.09
N LYS A 7 12.32 -11.13 -23.49
CA LYS A 7 13.23 -12.22 -23.14
C LYS A 7 13.53 -12.25 -21.63
N TYR A 8 12.47 -12.19 -20.83
CA TYR A 8 12.60 -12.09 -19.37
C TYR A 8 13.40 -13.25 -18.76
N GLU A 9 13.23 -14.47 -19.28
CA GLU A 9 14.01 -15.64 -18.82
C GLU A 9 15.52 -15.49 -19.06
N GLU A 10 15.93 -14.77 -20.12
CA GLU A 10 17.34 -14.54 -20.46
C GLU A 10 17.95 -13.41 -19.62
N TYR A 11 17.21 -12.31 -19.44
CA TYR A 11 17.76 -11.07 -18.87
C TYR A 11 17.34 -10.79 -17.44
N ALA A 12 16.33 -11.49 -16.92
CA ALA A 12 15.86 -11.38 -15.54
C ALA A 12 15.60 -9.92 -15.09
N TRP A 13 14.98 -9.12 -15.96
CA TRP A 13 14.77 -7.69 -15.73
C TRP A 13 14.13 -7.39 -14.38
N GLN A 14 14.50 -6.27 -13.76
CA GLN A 14 13.76 -5.77 -12.61
C GLN A 14 12.36 -5.33 -13.01
N VAL A 15 11.37 -5.69 -12.21
CA VAL A 15 9.95 -5.39 -12.46
C VAL A 15 9.44 -4.48 -11.36
N ILE A 16 8.83 -3.36 -11.76
CA ILE A 16 8.09 -2.48 -10.86
C ILE A 16 6.66 -2.35 -11.35
N GLY A 17 5.71 -2.43 -10.43
CA GLY A 17 4.30 -2.29 -10.73
C GLY A 17 3.51 -2.08 -9.44
N ASP A 18 2.25 -1.69 -9.57
CA ASP A 18 1.36 -1.64 -8.42
C ASP A 18 1.21 -3.04 -7.76
N PHE A 19 0.74 -3.07 -6.51
CA PHE A 19 0.60 -4.32 -5.76
C PHE A 19 -0.36 -5.33 -6.41
N LYS A 20 -1.33 -4.85 -7.21
CA LYS A 20 -2.28 -5.74 -7.91
C LYS A 20 -1.58 -6.45 -9.07
N MET A 21 -0.77 -5.72 -9.83
CA MET A 21 0.06 -6.29 -10.90
C MET A 21 1.12 -7.22 -10.35
N VAL A 22 1.79 -6.85 -9.25
CA VAL A 22 2.75 -7.73 -8.55
C VAL A 22 2.08 -9.04 -8.11
N GLY A 23 0.89 -8.96 -7.51
CA GLY A 23 0.14 -10.16 -7.12
C GLY A 23 -0.20 -11.04 -8.33
N PHE A 24 -0.60 -10.44 -9.46
CA PHE A 24 -0.86 -11.17 -10.69
C PHE A 24 0.38 -11.89 -11.23
N LEU A 25 1.52 -11.19 -11.32
CA LEU A 25 2.78 -11.74 -11.82
C LEU A 25 3.32 -12.86 -10.92
N LEU A 26 3.04 -12.82 -9.62
CA LEU A 26 3.40 -13.86 -8.66
C LEU A 26 2.34 -14.95 -8.51
N GLY A 27 1.31 -14.96 -9.36
CA GLY A 27 0.25 -15.98 -9.34
C GLY A 27 -0.61 -15.96 -8.07
N MET A 28 -0.63 -14.85 -7.33
CA MET A 28 -1.37 -14.72 -6.08
C MET A 28 -2.87 -14.54 -6.31
N GLN A 29 -3.66 -14.99 -5.34
CA GLN A 29 -5.09 -14.76 -5.28
C GLN A 29 -5.39 -13.28 -5.02
N GLY A 30 -6.09 -12.64 -5.96
CA GLY A 30 -6.67 -11.31 -5.74
C GLY A 30 -7.89 -11.31 -4.81
N GLY A 31 -8.32 -10.11 -4.41
CA GLY A 31 -9.45 -9.91 -3.51
C GLY A 31 -9.07 -10.00 -2.03
N TYR A 32 -10.02 -10.40 -1.19
CA TYR A 32 -9.83 -10.50 0.27
C TYR A 32 -9.18 -11.85 0.66
N ALA A 33 -7.90 -11.99 0.31
CA ALA A 33 -7.09 -13.18 0.58
C ALA A 33 -6.52 -13.17 2.01
N LYS A 34 -6.32 -14.36 2.60
CA LYS A 34 -5.77 -14.52 3.96
C LYS A 34 -4.31 -14.08 4.04
N TYR A 35 -3.50 -14.42 3.04
CA TYR A 35 -2.09 -14.06 2.94
C TYR A 35 -1.86 -13.21 1.68
N PRO A 36 -2.29 -11.94 1.66
CA PRO A 36 -2.30 -11.10 0.46
C PRO A 36 -0.92 -10.56 0.09
N TYR A 37 0.07 -10.64 0.99
CA TYR A 37 1.39 -10.05 0.78
C TYR A 37 2.42 -11.07 0.31
N TYR A 38 3.30 -10.62 -0.58
CA TYR A 38 4.27 -11.49 -1.26
C TYR A 38 5.62 -11.58 -0.54
N LEU A 39 5.97 -10.65 0.35
CA LEU A 39 7.24 -10.72 1.10
C LEU A 39 7.10 -11.50 2.42
N CYS A 40 5.91 -11.53 3.01
CA CYS A 40 5.66 -12.24 4.26
C CYS A 40 4.26 -12.85 4.33
N LEU A 41 4.11 -13.79 5.25
CA LEU A 41 2.86 -14.50 5.54
C LEU A 41 2.00 -13.70 6.53
N TRP A 42 1.80 -12.41 6.23
CA TRP A 42 0.90 -11.56 6.99
C TRP A 42 -0.53 -12.09 6.89
N ASP A 43 -1.14 -12.46 8.02
CA ASP A 43 -2.50 -12.98 8.09
C ASP A 43 -3.50 -11.82 8.20
N SER A 44 -4.13 -11.48 7.07
CA SER A 44 -5.12 -10.41 6.97
C SER A 44 -6.38 -10.65 7.81
N ARG A 45 -6.57 -11.86 8.34
CA ARG A 45 -7.72 -12.25 9.17
C ARG A 45 -7.38 -12.31 10.65
N ALA A 46 -6.11 -12.11 11.02
CA ALA A 46 -5.66 -12.11 12.40
C ALA A 46 -5.82 -10.72 13.06
N ASP A 47 -7.05 -10.20 13.11
CA ASP A 47 -7.37 -8.83 13.54
C ASP A 47 -6.80 -8.48 14.92
N THR A 48 -6.77 -9.45 15.83
CA THR A 48 -6.23 -9.28 17.19
C THR A 48 -4.70 -9.09 17.23
N LEU A 49 -3.99 -9.47 16.17
CA LEU A 49 -2.54 -9.42 16.03
C LEU A 49 -2.06 -8.27 15.14
N HIS A 50 -2.91 -7.67 14.30
CA HIS A 50 -2.51 -6.68 13.27
C HIS A 50 -1.66 -5.51 13.79
N TYR A 51 -1.92 -5.06 15.02
CA TYR A 51 -1.20 -3.94 15.64
C TYR A 51 -0.31 -4.36 16.82
N LYS A 52 -0.21 -5.66 17.10
CA LYS A 52 0.64 -6.20 18.16
C LYS A 52 1.88 -6.89 17.58
N GLN A 53 1.69 -7.59 16.48
CA GLN A 53 2.75 -8.32 15.80
C GLN A 53 3.30 -7.49 14.65
N GLN A 54 4.53 -7.00 14.85
CA GLN A 54 5.24 -6.22 13.83
C GLN A 54 5.90 -7.10 12.77
N SER A 55 6.38 -8.29 13.16
CA SER A 55 7.11 -9.19 12.28
C SER A 55 6.32 -10.45 11.98
N TRP A 56 6.21 -10.78 10.70
CA TRP A 56 5.55 -11.99 10.21
C TRP A 56 6.57 -12.85 9.47
N SER A 57 6.37 -14.17 9.47
CA SER A 57 7.26 -15.11 8.79
C SER A 57 7.43 -14.71 7.32
N LYS A 58 8.67 -14.65 6.84
CA LYS A 58 8.95 -14.34 5.43
C LYS A 58 8.29 -15.38 4.52
N ARG A 59 7.79 -14.93 3.38
CA ARG A 59 7.32 -15.83 2.34
C ARG A 59 8.52 -16.22 1.49
N ILE A 60 8.93 -17.47 1.61
CA ILE A 60 10.10 -18.00 0.88
C ILE A 60 9.64 -18.70 -0.41
N GLU A 61 8.43 -19.26 -0.41
CA GLU A 61 7.94 -20.11 -1.49
C GLU A 61 6.57 -19.66 -2.02
N PHE A 62 6.36 -19.90 -3.30
CA PHE A 62 5.10 -19.64 -4.02
C PHE A 62 4.48 -20.96 -4.53
N GLN A 63 4.34 -21.93 -3.62
CA GLN A 63 3.70 -23.21 -3.98
C GLN A 63 2.21 -23.03 -4.23
N ILE A 64 1.73 -23.48 -5.40
CA ILE A 64 0.31 -23.44 -5.78
C ILE A 64 -0.55 -24.14 -4.71
N GLY A 65 -1.65 -23.50 -4.34
CA GLY A 65 -2.59 -23.99 -3.33
C GLY A 65 -2.20 -23.63 -1.88
N LYS A 66 -0.97 -23.18 -1.64
CA LYS A 66 -0.53 -22.70 -0.31
C LYS A 66 -0.54 -21.18 -0.23
N HIS A 67 -0.85 -20.66 0.96
CA HIS A 67 -0.72 -19.25 1.31
C HIS A 67 -1.24 -18.28 0.23
N ASN A 68 -2.40 -18.60 -0.36
CA ASN A 68 -3.08 -17.82 -1.40
C ASN A 68 -2.35 -17.70 -2.75
N VAL A 69 -1.46 -18.65 -3.09
CA VAL A 69 -0.94 -18.78 -4.45
C VAL A 69 -1.88 -19.65 -5.28
N LYS A 70 -2.37 -19.12 -6.41
CA LYS A 70 -3.31 -19.80 -7.31
C LYS A 70 -2.67 -20.31 -8.59
N ASN A 71 -1.70 -19.58 -9.11
CA ASN A 71 -1.01 -19.89 -10.35
C ASN A 71 0.50 -19.89 -10.12
N GLU A 72 1.23 -20.46 -11.07
CA GLU A 72 2.68 -20.37 -11.09
C GLU A 72 3.14 -18.91 -11.27
N PRO A 73 4.12 -18.43 -10.49
CA PRO A 73 4.74 -17.13 -10.71
C PRO A 73 5.40 -17.07 -12.09
N ILE A 74 5.17 -15.98 -12.82
CA ILE A 74 5.79 -15.75 -14.13
C ILE A 74 6.99 -14.79 -14.07
N VAL A 75 7.30 -14.30 -12.88
CA VAL A 75 8.50 -13.49 -12.57
C VAL A 75 9.10 -13.96 -11.25
N ASN A 76 10.41 -13.75 -11.07
CA ASN A 76 11.04 -14.01 -9.78
C ASN A 76 10.70 -12.88 -8.79
N ALA A 77 10.25 -13.24 -7.59
CA ALA A 77 9.94 -12.29 -6.52
C ALA A 77 11.14 -11.42 -6.12
N ASP A 78 12.37 -11.93 -6.23
CA ASP A 78 13.60 -11.19 -5.90
C ASP A 78 13.90 -10.06 -6.91
N HIS A 79 13.31 -10.12 -8.11
CA HIS A 79 13.44 -9.07 -9.13
C HIS A 79 12.32 -8.02 -9.05
N ILE A 80 11.42 -8.10 -8.06
CA ILE A 80 10.34 -7.15 -7.89
C ILE A 80 10.80 -5.97 -7.04
N LEU A 81 10.77 -4.79 -7.63
CA LEU A 81 10.97 -3.53 -6.92
C LEU A 81 9.66 -3.10 -6.27
N ILE A 82 9.74 -2.79 -4.97
CA ILE A 82 8.59 -2.28 -4.22
C ILE A 82 8.28 -0.87 -4.71
N PRO A 83 7.05 -0.55 -5.14
CA PRO A 83 6.68 0.79 -5.60
C PRO A 83 6.53 1.76 -4.41
N PRO A 84 7.49 2.65 -4.12
CA PRO A 84 7.44 3.49 -2.91
C PRO A 84 6.26 4.46 -2.95
N LEU A 85 5.89 4.89 -4.16
CA LEU A 85 4.75 5.76 -4.43
C LEU A 85 3.43 5.13 -3.98
N HIS A 86 3.13 3.90 -4.40
CA HIS A 86 1.87 3.23 -4.07
C HIS A 86 1.71 2.98 -2.57
N ILE A 87 2.81 2.74 -1.84
CA ILE A 87 2.79 2.66 -0.38
C ILE A 87 2.41 4.00 0.24
N LYS A 88 3.09 5.09 -0.15
CA LYS A 88 2.81 6.43 0.38
C LYS A 88 1.36 6.85 0.14
N LEU A 89 0.86 6.62 -1.06
CA LEU A 89 -0.54 6.92 -1.43
C LEU A 89 -1.53 6.09 -0.58
N GLY A 90 -1.25 4.80 -0.39
CA GLY A 90 -2.07 3.89 0.43
C GLY A 90 -2.11 4.32 1.90
N LEU A 91 -0.95 4.66 2.48
CA LEU A 91 -0.83 5.09 3.87
C LEU A 91 -1.57 6.40 4.14
N ILE A 92 -1.38 7.43 3.31
CA ILE A 92 -2.09 8.70 3.46
C ILE A 92 -3.60 8.50 3.32
N LYS A 93 -4.03 7.63 2.39
CA LYS A 93 -5.44 7.31 2.24
C LYS A 93 -6.05 6.71 3.50
N GLN A 94 -5.38 5.72 4.09
CA GLN A 94 -5.84 5.10 5.34
C GLN A 94 -5.80 6.08 6.52
N PHE A 95 -4.72 6.84 6.63
CA PHE A 95 -4.55 7.87 7.66
C PHE A 95 -5.69 8.89 7.64
N VAL A 96 -5.95 9.51 6.48
CA VAL A 96 -6.99 10.54 6.36
C VAL A 96 -8.39 9.97 6.57
N LYS A 97 -8.64 8.71 6.16
CA LYS A 97 -9.91 8.03 6.45
C LYS A 97 -10.13 7.75 7.94
N ALA A 98 -9.06 7.59 8.71
CA ALA A 98 -9.13 7.39 10.15
C ALA A 98 -9.30 8.70 10.93
N LEU A 99 -9.05 9.86 10.31
CA LEU A 99 -9.24 11.15 10.95
C LEU A 99 -10.73 11.42 11.24
N ARG A 100 -10.97 12.02 12.41
CA ARG A 100 -12.25 12.61 12.77
C ARG A 100 -12.58 13.75 11.80
N GLN A 101 -13.78 13.73 11.22
CA GLN A 101 -14.20 14.73 10.23
C GLN A 101 -14.44 16.12 10.84
N ASP A 102 -14.59 16.20 12.16
CA ASP A 102 -14.77 17.40 12.96
C ASP A 102 -13.48 17.85 13.67
N SER A 103 -12.32 17.25 13.37
CA SER A 103 -11.05 17.66 13.96
C SER A 103 -10.44 18.89 13.29
N PRO A 104 -9.66 19.70 14.02
CA PRO A 104 -8.86 20.79 13.43
C PRO A 104 -7.92 20.28 12.32
N THR A 105 -7.38 19.07 12.47
CA THR A 105 -6.57 18.42 11.42
C THR A 105 -7.34 18.26 10.11
N PHE A 106 -8.60 17.80 10.16
CA PHE A 106 -9.38 17.56 8.97
C PHE A 106 -9.83 18.88 8.32
N GLU A 107 -10.10 19.91 9.12
CA GLU A 107 -10.33 21.28 8.61
C GLU A 107 -9.09 21.86 7.94
N TYR A 108 -7.91 21.67 8.52
CA TYR A 108 -6.64 22.06 7.89
C TYR A 108 -6.43 21.37 6.53
N LEU A 109 -6.78 20.08 6.41
CA LEU A 109 -6.71 19.37 5.13
C LEU A 109 -7.66 19.98 4.08
N LYS A 110 -8.86 20.42 4.47
CA LYS A 110 -9.78 21.09 3.54
C LYS A 110 -9.25 22.46 3.10
N SER A 111 -8.78 23.27 4.05
CA SER A 111 -8.29 24.63 3.77
C SER A 111 -6.99 24.62 2.99
N SER A 112 -6.09 23.67 3.25
CA SER A 112 -4.80 23.53 2.55
C SER A 112 -4.94 23.16 1.07
N PHE A 113 -6.08 22.57 0.68
CA PHE A 113 -6.36 22.07 -0.65
C PHE A 113 -7.74 22.51 -1.17
N LEU A 114 -7.98 23.82 -1.23
CA LEU A 114 -9.25 24.41 -1.69
C LEU A 114 -9.74 23.93 -3.06
N LYS A 115 -8.84 23.43 -3.92
CA LYS A 115 -9.18 22.87 -5.25
C LYS A 115 -9.75 21.45 -5.17
N LEU A 116 -9.65 20.76 -4.04
CA LEU A 116 -10.20 19.42 -3.84
C LEU A 116 -11.60 19.52 -3.24
N SER A 117 -12.51 18.67 -3.74
CA SER A 117 -13.83 18.55 -3.13
C SER A 117 -13.72 17.89 -1.75
N LYS A 118 -14.68 18.18 -0.87
CA LYS A 118 -14.80 17.54 0.45
C LYS A 118 -14.80 16.01 0.35
N ALA A 119 -15.41 15.44 -0.70
CA ALA A 119 -15.46 14.01 -0.94
C ALA A 119 -14.07 13.41 -1.26
N ILE A 120 -13.24 14.12 -2.03
CA ILE A 120 -11.87 13.69 -2.36
C ILE A 120 -10.98 13.74 -1.13
N VAL A 121 -11.05 14.83 -0.36
CA VAL A 121 -10.33 14.99 0.93
C VAL A 121 -10.72 13.86 1.88
N LYS A 122 -12.01 13.63 2.10
CA LYS A 122 -12.51 12.53 2.96
C LYS A 122 -12.07 11.14 2.46
N SER A 123 -11.96 10.96 1.15
CA SER A 123 -11.53 9.70 0.56
C SER A 123 -10.03 9.45 0.70
N GLY A 124 -9.26 10.45 1.14
CA GLY A 124 -7.82 10.38 1.30
C GLY A 124 -7.07 10.31 -0.03
N ILE A 125 -7.65 10.84 -1.10
CA ILE A 125 -7.07 10.78 -2.45
C ILE A 125 -6.21 12.02 -2.66
N TYR A 126 -4.90 11.83 -2.60
CA TYR A 126 -3.91 12.89 -2.80
C TYR A 126 -2.90 12.48 -3.86
N VAL A 127 -2.34 13.48 -4.54
CA VAL A 127 -1.18 13.30 -5.41
C VAL A 127 0.11 13.61 -4.67
N ASP A 128 1.24 13.16 -5.21
CA ASP A 128 2.55 13.32 -4.59
C ASP A 128 2.91 14.74 -4.14
N PRO A 129 2.70 15.80 -4.94
CA PRO A 129 2.96 17.17 -4.49
C PRO A 129 2.16 17.57 -3.25
N GLN A 130 0.91 17.10 -3.12
CA GLN A 130 0.05 17.39 -1.98
C GLN A 130 0.55 16.66 -0.73
N ILE A 131 0.96 15.40 -0.86
CA ILE A 131 1.54 14.63 0.24
C ILE A 131 2.84 15.27 0.71
N LYS A 132 3.72 15.67 -0.21
CA LYS A 132 4.97 16.38 0.13
C LYS A 132 4.70 17.68 0.89
N LYS A 133 3.68 18.45 0.47
CA LYS A 133 3.26 19.67 1.18
C LYS A 133 2.80 19.38 2.61
N LEU A 134 2.04 18.30 2.83
CA LEU A 134 1.60 17.89 4.17
C LEU A 134 2.76 17.46 5.06
N VAL A 135 3.67 16.64 4.52
CA VAL A 135 4.84 16.15 5.28
C VAL A 135 5.80 17.27 5.64
N ALA A 136 5.90 18.31 4.80
CA ALA A 136 6.73 19.48 5.06
C ALA A 136 6.07 20.54 5.96
N SER A 137 4.81 20.34 6.36
CA SER A 137 4.10 21.29 7.23
C SER A 137 4.51 21.10 8.69
N GLU A 138 4.94 22.19 9.33
CA GLU A 138 5.23 22.22 10.77
C GLU A 138 3.94 22.26 11.61
N GLU A 139 2.86 22.86 11.09
CA GLU A 139 1.57 23.00 11.75
C GLU A 139 0.80 21.67 11.79
N PHE A 140 0.93 20.85 10.73
CA PHE A 140 0.13 19.63 10.59
C PHE A 140 0.34 18.62 11.74
N PRO A 141 1.57 18.32 12.20
CA PRO A 141 1.82 17.51 13.39
C PRO A 141 1.20 18.07 14.68
N GLU A 142 1.20 19.39 14.86
CA GLU A 142 0.64 20.02 16.07
C GLU A 142 -0.87 19.79 16.15
N LEU A 143 -1.56 19.94 15.02
CA LEU A 143 -3.01 19.70 14.91
C LEU A 143 -3.40 18.24 15.17
N LEU A 144 -2.50 17.28 14.94
CA LEU A 144 -2.75 15.87 15.27
C LEU A 144 -2.77 15.62 16.79
N ASN A 145 -2.00 16.40 17.55
CA ASN A 145 -1.85 16.27 19.00
C ASN A 145 -2.86 17.10 19.79
N ALA A 146 -3.66 17.94 19.13
CA ALA A 146 -4.59 18.87 19.77
C ALA A 146 -5.74 18.19 20.54
N HIS A 147 -5.96 16.88 20.36
CA HIS A 147 -7.01 16.10 21.02
C HIS A 147 -6.52 15.19 22.15
N THR A 148 -5.22 15.23 22.48
CA THR A 148 -4.61 14.35 23.49
C THR A 148 -4.45 15.01 24.87
N LYS A 149 -5.14 16.13 25.13
CA LYS A 149 -5.26 16.77 26.45
C LYS A 149 -6.61 16.50 27.08
#